data_AF-H8H1T0-F1
#
_entry.id   AF-H8H1T0-F1
#
_cell.length_a   1.000
_cell.length_b   1.000
_cell.length_c   1.000
_cell.angle_alpha   90.00
_cell.angle_beta   90.00
_cell.angle_gamma   90.00
#
_symmetry.space_group_name_H-M   'P 1'
#
loop_
_entity.id
_entity.type
_entity.pdbx_description
1 polymer ?
#
loop_
_entity_poly.entity_id
_entity_poly.type
_entity_poly.pdbx_seq_one_letter_code
_entity_poly.pdbx_strand_id
1 'polypeptide(L)'
;MGVSSGHEWGRVPFSSLQVERRSQRTATAVPSGALLMVRSYGVTMWNNLSWHSPPPLAQEQEDGALEITTGSRTDFWRTTQYGFVRDDGHALLGMAPPEFTASVRVQGMYEHLYDQAGLMVRASETQWMKTGVEYVGRQQWSTVVTHEHSDWSVLPAADLSEVTFRVIRRGDALIVHARPDRATPWTLLRVAYFPAGLPAQVGVMACSPEREGFRVTFHDLMITDVDCRPLHELVQPS
;
A
#
# COMPACT_ATOMS: atom_id res chain seq x y z
N MET A 1 52.75 -34.98 25.72
CA MET A 1 52.55 -33.54 25.48
C MET A 1 51.26 -33.38 24.71
N GLY A 2 50.36 -32.51 25.16
CA GLY A 2 49.04 -32.26 24.58
C GLY A 2 48.00 -32.12 25.70
N VAL A 3 47.74 -30.89 26.12
CA VAL A 3 46.92 -30.48 27.27
C VAL A 3 45.62 -29.85 26.77
N SER A 4 44.57 -29.95 27.60
CA SER A 4 43.42 -29.03 27.69
C SER A 4 42.30 -29.22 26.66
N SER A 5 41.02 -29.04 26.98
CA SER A 5 40.30 -28.80 28.24
C SER A 5 38.81 -28.89 27.90
N GLY A 6 38.05 -29.68 28.66
CA GLY A 6 36.59 -29.69 28.58
C GLY A 6 36.00 -28.43 29.22
N HIS A 7 34.94 -27.91 28.60
CA HIS A 7 34.08 -26.90 29.21
C HIS A 7 32.65 -27.44 29.24
N GLU A 8 32.26 -27.94 30.42
CA GLU A 8 30.86 -28.11 30.83
C GLU A 8 30.25 -26.72 31.07
N TRP A 9 29.07 -26.48 30.47
CA TRP A 9 28.24 -25.33 30.82
C TRP A 9 27.24 -25.75 31.90
N GLY A 10 27.41 -25.17 33.08
CA GLY A 10 26.60 -25.40 34.26
C GLY A 10 25.15 -24.93 34.11
N ARG A 11 24.25 -25.69 34.71
CA ARG A 11 22.84 -25.33 34.90
C ARG A 11 22.71 -24.22 35.95
N VAL A 12 21.99 -23.16 35.62
CA VAL A 12 21.58 -22.12 36.56
C VAL A 12 20.14 -22.42 37.03
N PRO A 13 19.82 -22.39 38.34
CA PRO A 13 18.46 -22.64 38.79
C PRO A 13 17.58 -21.40 38.62
N PHE A 14 16.41 -21.57 38.02
CA PHE A 14 15.37 -20.54 37.97
C PHE A 14 14.67 -20.44 39.33
N SER A 15 14.90 -19.34 40.06
CA SER A 15 14.14 -18.98 41.25
C SER A 15 12.80 -18.36 40.87
N SER A 16 11.74 -18.82 41.51
CA SER A 16 10.37 -18.30 41.48
C SER A 16 10.29 -16.81 41.83
N LEU A 17 9.76 -16.00 40.92
CA LEU A 17 9.30 -14.64 41.20
C LEU A 17 7.78 -14.59 41.00
N GLN A 18 7.09 -14.25 42.10
CA GLN A 18 5.65 -14.03 42.16
C GLN A 18 5.29 -12.78 41.36
N VAL A 19 4.27 -12.89 40.49
CA VAL A 19 3.68 -11.74 39.80
C VAL A 19 2.60 -11.16 40.69
N GLU A 20 2.86 -9.98 41.24
CA GLU A 20 1.89 -9.15 41.97
C GLU A 20 0.79 -8.63 41.05
N ARG A 21 -0.47 -8.82 41.45
CA ARG A 21 -1.64 -8.16 40.84
C ARG A 21 -1.78 -6.73 41.40
N ARG A 22 -1.73 -5.75 40.52
CA ARG A 22 -2.32 -4.39 40.67
C ARG A 22 -2.77 -3.93 39.30
N SER A 23 -3.77 -3.09 39.09
CA SER A 23 -4.96 -2.65 39.82
C SER A 23 -5.75 -1.92 38.73
N GLN A 24 -7.06 -2.12 38.65
CA GLN A 24 -7.91 -1.50 37.64
C GLN A 24 -7.77 0.03 37.69
N ARG A 25 -7.48 0.67 36.55
CA ARG A 25 -7.69 2.11 36.36
C ARG A 25 -8.85 2.31 35.39
N THR A 26 -9.81 3.07 35.88
CA THR A 26 -10.99 3.61 35.22
C THR A 26 -10.61 4.41 33.98
N ALA A 27 -11.16 4.03 32.82
CA ALA A 27 -11.05 4.80 31.58
C ALA A 27 -12.12 5.90 31.56
N THR A 28 -11.67 7.16 31.56
CA THR A 28 -12.49 8.34 31.28
C THR A 28 -12.78 8.44 29.78
N ALA A 29 -14.04 8.68 29.44
CA ALA A 29 -14.54 8.77 28.08
C ALA A 29 -13.87 9.90 27.26
N VAL A 30 -13.49 9.58 26.03
CA VAL A 30 -13.03 10.51 24.98
C VAL A 30 -14.22 10.78 24.04
N PRO A 31 -14.43 12.02 23.53
CA PRO A 31 -15.63 12.35 22.79
C PRO A 31 -15.64 11.70 21.40
N SER A 32 -16.85 11.30 20.99
CA SER A 32 -17.20 10.63 19.74
C SER A 32 -16.85 11.47 18.51
N GLY A 33 -15.71 11.19 17.89
CA GLY A 33 -15.50 11.42 16.45
C GLY A 33 -16.18 10.29 15.68
N ALA A 34 -16.88 10.61 14.59
CA ALA A 34 -17.70 9.68 13.83
C ALA A 34 -16.93 8.40 13.45
N LEU A 35 -17.21 7.32 14.17
CA LEU A 35 -16.79 5.97 13.81
C LEU A 35 -17.63 5.54 12.62
N LEU A 36 -16.99 5.39 11.45
CA LEU A 36 -17.63 4.80 10.28
C LEU A 36 -18.01 3.36 10.64
N MET A 37 -19.29 3.11 10.94
CA MET A 37 -19.82 1.74 10.98
C MET A 37 -19.82 1.21 9.56
N VAL A 38 -18.79 0.43 9.21
CA VAL A 38 -18.66 -0.20 7.90
C VAL A 38 -19.50 -1.47 7.90
N ARG A 39 -20.61 -1.44 7.16
CA ARG A 39 -21.22 -2.66 6.61
C ARG A 39 -20.46 -3.01 5.34
N SER A 40 -20.09 -4.27 5.19
CA SER A 40 -19.51 -4.80 3.97
C SER A 40 -20.39 -4.49 2.74
N TYR A 41 -19.69 -4.15 1.64
CA TYR A 41 -20.12 -4.02 0.23
C TYR A 41 -20.63 -2.65 -0.24
N GLY A 42 -19.69 -1.77 -0.56
CA GLY A 42 -19.90 -0.60 -1.41
C GLY A 42 -18.58 -0.11 -2.01
N VAL A 43 -18.63 0.42 -3.24
CA VAL A 43 -17.51 1.17 -3.83
C VAL A 43 -17.27 2.40 -2.95
N THR A 44 -16.00 2.71 -2.68
CA THR A 44 -15.62 3.92 -1.95
C THR A 44 -15.92 5.14 -2.81
N MET A 45 -16.77 6.04 -2.30
CA MET A 45 -17.10 7.29 -3.00
C MET A 45 -15.89 8.22 -3.02
N TRP A 46 -15.50 8.70 -4.20
CA TRP A 46 -14.32 9.55 -4.38
C TRP A 46 -14.38 10.85 -3.57
N ASN A 47 -15.58 11.40 -3.39
CA ASN A 47 -15.83 12.64 -2.65
C ASN A 47 -15.54 12.56 -1.13
N ASN A 48 -15.36 11.35 -0.58
CA ASN A 48 -14.96 11.15 0.82
C ASN A 48 -13.44 11.09 1.00
N LEU A 49 -12.68 11.24 -0.07
CA LEU A 49 -11.22 11.19 -0.08
C LEU A 49 -10.64 12.60 -0.24
N SER A 50 -9.36 12.76 0.08
CA SER A 50 -8.65 14.03 0.01
C SER A 50 -7.38 13.90 -0.82
N TRP A 51 -7.09 14.91 -1.62
CA TRP A 51 -5.90 14.95 -2.45
C TRP A 51 -4.64 15.24 -1.64
N HIS A 52 -3.63 14.40 -1.80
CA HIS A 52 -2.23 14.77 -1.67
C HIS A 52 -1.75 15.17 -3.07
N SER A 53 -1.37 16.44 -3.24
CA SER A 53 -0.98 17.04 -4.54
C SER A 53 -2.06 16.85 -5.62
N PRO A 54 -3.13 17.68 -5.65
CA PRO A 54 -4.20 17.52 -6.62
C PRO A 54 -3.69 17.62 -8.08
N PRO A 55 -4.22 16.80 -9.00
CA PRO A 55 -3.88 16.89 -10.41
C PRO A 55 -4.48 18.14 -11.06
N PRO A 56 -3.95 18.58 -12.22
CA PRO A 56 -4.56 19.66 -12.99
C PRO A 56 -5.99 19.34 -13.46
N LEU A 57 -6.31 18.05 -13.66
CA LEU A 57 -7.66 17.60 -13.98
C LEU A 57 -7.98 16.28 -13.27
N ALA A 58 -9.12 16.24 -12.59
CA ALA A 58 -9.74 15.03 -12.07
C ALA A 58 -11.26 15.14 -12.30
N GLN A 59 -11.85 14.09 -12.87
CA GLN A 59 -13.27 14.07 -13.19
C GLN A 59 -13.86 12.68 -12.95
N GLU A 60 -14.93 12.64 -12.17
CA GLU A 60 -15.79 11.46 -12.07
C GLU A 60 -16.63 11.33 -13.35
N GLN A 61 -16.61 10.13 -13.92
CA GLN A 61 -17.34 9.77 -15.14
C GLN A 61 -18.77 9.32 -14.81
N GLU A 62 -19.64 9.22 -15.81
CA GLU A 62 -21.04 8.82 -15.62
C GLU A 62 -21.19 7.40 -15.03
N ASP A 63 -20.21 6.52 -15.27
CA ASP A 63 -20.14 5.16 -14.73
C ASP A 63 -19.54 5.09 -13.30
N GLY A 64 -19.22 6.24 -12.71
CA GLY A 64 -18.61 6.35 -11.38
C GLY A 64 -17.09 6.13 -11.36
N ALA A 65 -16.44 5.98 -12.51
CA ALA A 65 -14.99 5.90 -12.57
C ALA A 65 -14.34 7.27 -12.33
N LEU A 66 -13.14 7.30 -11.76
CA LEU A 66 -12.36 8.54 -11.61
C LEU A 66 -11.29 8.61 -12.70
N GLU A 67 -11.40 9.58 -13.61
CA GLU A 67 -10.33 9.91 -14.56
C GLU A 67 -9.44 11.02 -13.98
N ILE A 68 -8.12 10.83 -14.10
CA ILE A 68 -7.08 11.80 -13.71
C ILE A 68 -6.21 12.10 -14.93
N THR A 69 -5.83 13.37 -15.08
CA THR A 69 -4.70 13.78 -15.94
C THR A 69 -3.60 14.36 -15.07
N THR A 70 -2.40 13.81 -15.14
CA THR A 70 -1.27 14.25 -14.30
C THR A 70 -0.66 15.57 -14.77
N GLY A 71 -0.08 16.32 -13.83
CA GLY A 71 0.82 17.44 -14.11
C GLY A 71 2.25 16.97 -14.39
N SER A 72 3.12 17.88 -14.85
CA SER A 72 4.51 17.55 -15.18
C SER A 72 5.39 17.29 -13.94
N ARG A 73 6.35 16.36 -14.11
CA ARG A 73 7.45 16.12 -13.15
C ARG A 73 6.98 15.73 -11.75
N THR A 74 5.99 14.85 -11.70
CA THR A 74 5.38 14.35 -10.46
C THR A 74 5.86 12.93 -10.14
N ASP A 75 6.26 12.68 -8.89
CA ASP A 75 6.74 11.37 -8.44
C ASP A 75 6.64 11.18 -6.92
N PHE A 76 6.76 9.92 -6.49
CA PHE A 76 7.03 9.53 -5.11
C PHE A 76 8.29 8.68 -5.05
N TRP A 77 9.34 9.20 -4.42
CA TRP A 77 10.59 8.49 -4.21
C TRP A 77 11.35 9.08 -3.03
N ARG A 78 12.07 8.25 -2.27
CA ARG A 78 12.91 8.72 -1.17
C ARG A 78 14.25 8.02 -1.16
N THR A 79 15.27 8.74 -1.64
CA THR A 79 16.72 8.50 -1.54
C THR A 79 17.19 7.05 -1.33
N THR A 80 16.92 6.20 -2.30
CA THR A 80 17.71 5.00 -2.59
C THR A 80 18.27 5.17 -4.00
N GLN A 81 19.55 4.85 -4.23
CA GLN A 81 20.29 4.97 -5.51
C GLN A 81 20.41 6.39 -6.09
N TYR A 82 19.31 7.14 -6.21
CA TYR A 82 19.25 8.40 -6.96
C TYR A 82 19.60 9.67 -6.17
N GLY A 83 19.67 9.59 -4.84
CA GLY A 83 20.06 10.74 -4.01
C GLY A 83 19.01 11.85 -3.85
N PHE A 84 17.82 11.71 -4.44
CA PHE A 84 16.74 12.70 -4.36
C PHE A 84 15.51 12.20 -3.59
N VAL A 85 14.68 13.15 -3.16
CA VAL A 85 13.36 12.94 -2.60
C VAL A 85 12.31 13.60 -3.49
N ARG A 86 11.24 12.88 -3.79
CA ARG A 86 10.03 13.32 -4.50
C ARG A 86 8.81 12.89 -3.69
N ASP A 87 7.88 13.82 -3.53
CA ASP A 87 6.64 13.61 -2.76
C ASP A 87 5.49 14.42 -3.37
N ASP A 88 5.58 14.70 -4.68
CA ASP A 88 4.70 15.59 -5.45
C ASP A 88 3.80 14.83 -6.43
N GLY A 89 3.82 13.50 -6.40
CA GLY A 89 2.86 12.63 -7.09
C GLY A 89 1.41 12.89 -6.66
N HIS A 90 0.46 12.61 -7.56
CA HIS A 90 -0.97 12.82 -7.29
C HIS A 90 -1.53 11.60 -6.57
N ALA A 91 -2.12 11.78 -5.38
CA ALA A 91 -2.80 10.72 -4.67
C ALA A 91 -4.12 11.18 -4.06
N LEU A 92 -5.18 10.40 -4.25
CA LEU A 92 -6.49 10.64 -3.64
C LEU A 92 -6.71 9.62 -2.52
N LEU A 93 -6.73 10.08 -1.27
CA LEU A 93 -6.53 9.24 -0.09
C LEU A 93 -7.62 9.44 0.97
N GLY A 94 -8.02 8.35 1.62
CA GLY A 94 -8.95 8.36 2.75
C GLY A 94 -8.36 7.63 3.95
N MET A 95 -8.80 7.98 5.17
CA MET A 95 -8.38 7.25 6.37
C MET A 95 -8.82 5.79 6.29
N ALA A 96 -7.87 4.87 6.52
CA ALA A 96 -8.15 3.44 6.55
C ALA A 96 -8.26 2.93 7.99
N PRO A 97 -8.98 1.81 8.23
CA PRO A 97 -8.83 1.06 9.47
C PRO A 97 -7.38 0.61 9.70
N PRO A 98 -7.00 0.19 10.92
CA PRO A 98 -5.64 -0.29 11.21
C PRO A 98 -5.21 -1.49 10.34
N GLU A 99 -6.16 -2.36 10.02
CA GLU A 99 -6.00 -3.51 9.13
C GLU A 99 -7.14 -3.49 8.10
N PHE A 100 -6.83 -3.75 6.83
CA PHE A 100 -7.80 -3.65 5.74
C PHE A 100 -7.34 -4.42 4.51
N THR A 101 -8.27 -4.63 3.59
CA THR A 101 -7.97 -4.98 2.19
C THR A 101 -8.42 -3.84 1.29
N ALA A 102 -7.53 -3.33 0.44
CA ALA A 102 -7.88 -2.34 -0.57
C ALA A 102 -7.58 -2.86 -1.97
N SER A 103 -8.48 -2.61 -2.92
CA SER A 103 -8.28 -2.97 -4.33
C SER A 103 -8.85 -1.92 -5.27
N VAL A 104 -8.28 -1.84 -6.47
CA VAL A 104 -8.75 -0.94 -7.53
C VAL A 104 -8.42 -1.55 -8.91
N ARG A 105 -9.25 -1.26 -9.91
CA ARG A 105 -8.92 -1.50 -11.31
C ARG A 105 -8.36 -0.23 -11.92
N VAL A 106 -7.24 -0.35 -12.64
CA VAL A 106 -6.48 0.78 -13.17
C VAL A 106 -6.40 0.63 -14.68
N GLN A 107 -6.93 1.61 -15.39
CA GLN A 107 -6.85 1.70 -16.84
C GLN A 107 -6.02 2.93 -17.24
N GLY A 108 -4.81 2.72 -17.76
CA GLY A 108 -3.87 3.82 -18.04
C GLY A 108 -3.47 3.91 -19.51
N MET A 109 -3.30 5.15 -20.00
CA MET A 109 -2.71 5.44 -21.31
C MET A 109 -1.18 5.58 -21.17
N TYR A 110 -0.52 4.45 -20.89
CA TYR A 110 0.93 4.41 -20.66
C TYR A 110 1.69 4.56 -21.98
N GLU A 111 2.50 5.60 -22.09
CA GLU A 111 3.19 5.94 -23.34
C GLU A 111 4.63 6.41 -23.11
N HIS A 112 4.89 7.07 -21.98
CA HIS A 112 6.18 7.69 -21.71
C HIS A 112 6.88 7.08 -20.50
N LEU A 113 8.21 7.18 -20.54
CA LEU A 113 9.08 6.67 -19.50
C LEU A 113 8.65 7.23 -18.13
N TYR A 114 8.41 6.29 -17.22
CA TYR A 114 7.93 6.46 -15.86
C TYR A 114 6.49 6.96 -15.69
N ASP A 115 5.60 6.82 -16.68
CA ASP A 115 4.15 6.92 -16.40
C ASP A 115 3.78 5.85 -15.34
N GLN A 116 3.13 6.24 -14.24
CA GLN A 116 2.81 5.34 -13.12
C GLN A 116 1.38 5.52 -12.62
N ALA A 117 0.66 4.42 -12.37
CA ALA A 117 -0.62 4.50 -11.68
C ALA A 117 -0.96 3.22 -10.90
N GLY A 118 -1.61 3.41 -9.75
CA GLY A 118 -2.16 2.32 -8.96
C GLY A 118 -2.65 2.74 -7.57
N LEU A 119 -2.29 1.95 -6.56
CA LEU A 119 -2.67 2.16 -5.16
C LEU A 119 -1.54 2.81 -4.36
N MET A 120 -1.93 3.57 -3.34
CA MET A 120 -1.04 4.11 -2.33
C MET A 120 -1.56 3.82 -0.93
N VAL A 121 -0.66 3.41 -0.03
CA VAL A 121 -0.84 3.42 1.43
C VAL A 121 0.15 4.44 2.00
N ARG A 122 -0.33 5.44 2.74
CA ARG A 122 0.50 6.57 3.19
C ARG A 122 0.26 6.89 4.65
N ALA A 123 1.31 6.84 5.47
CA ALA A 123 1.29 7.33 6.85
C ALA A 123 1.98 8.70 6.99
N SER A 124 3.05 8.93 6.24
CA SER A 124 3.79 10.20 6.19
C SER A 124 4.58 10.31 4.88
N GLU A 125 5.33 11.41 4.70
CA GLU A 125 6.33 11.57 3.61
C GLU A 125 7.53 10.59 3.70
N THR A 126 7.69 9.93 4.85
CA THR A 126 8.80 8.99 5.13
C THR A 126 8.32 7.55 5.28
N GLN A 127 7.00 7.31 5.36
CA GLN A 127 6.40 6.00 5.56
C GLN A 127 5.20 5.84 4.62
N TRP A 128 5.42 5.16 3.50
CA TRP A 128 4.39 4.94 2.49
C TRP A 128 4.73 3.74 1.60
N MET A 129 3.74 3.26 0.87
CA MET A 129 3.90 2.27 -0.20
C MET A 129 3.10 2.74 -1.41
N LYS A 130 3.69 2.63 -2.60
CA LYS A 130 2.97 2.71 -3.87
C LYS A 130 3.07 1.37 -4.60
N THR A 131 2.01 0.99 -5.28
CA THR A 131 2.02 -0.16 -6.18
C THR A 131 1.16 0.12 -7.40
N GLY A 132 1.56 -0.35 -8.56
CA GLY A 132 0.85 -0.04 -9.79
C GLY A 132 1.54 -0.55 -11.03
N VAL A 133 1.06 -0.08 -12.19
CA VAL A 133 1.82 -0.17 -13.42
C VAL A 133 2.85 0.96 -13.43
N GLU A 134 4.06 0.67 -13.89
CA GLU A 134 5.10 1.64 -14.21
C GLU A 134 5.64 1.35 -15.61
N TYR A 135 5.69 2.37 -16.46
CA TYR A 135 6.11 2.21 -17.85
C TYR A 135 7.59 2.53 -18.03
N VAL A 136 8.36 1.58 -18.57
CA VAL A 136 9.80 1.74 -18.85
C VAL A 136 10.16 1.41 -20.30
N GLY A 137 9.27 1.76 -21.23
CA GLY A 137 9.26 1.24 -22.62
C GLY A 137 8.46 -0.06 -22.77
N ARG A 138 8.00 -0.62 -21.65
CA ARG A 138 7.01 -1.69 -21.50
C ARG A 138 6.38 -1.56 -20.12
N GLN A 139 5.20 -2.15 -19.91
CA GLN A 139 4.60 -2.17 -18.58
C GLN A 139 5.35 -3.10 -17.62
N GLN A 140 5.49 -2.63 -16.38
CA GLN A 140 5.91 -3.43 -15.23
C GLN A 140 4.88 -3.31 -14.12
N TRP A 141 4.67 -4.39 -13.37
CA TRP A 141 4.01 -4.29 -12.07
C TRP A 141 5.06 -3.91 -11.03
N SER A 142 4.92 -2.71 -10.51
CA SER A 142 5.91 -2.03 -9.69
C SER A 142 5.37 -1.85 -8.27
N THR A 143 6.22 -2.08 -7.27
CA THR A 143 5.91 -1.78 -5.87
C THR A 143 7.12 -1.11 -5.23
N VAL A 144 6.89 0.05 -4.63
CA VAL A 144 7.88 0.74 -3.79
C VAL A 144 7.35 0.82 -2.38
N VAL A 145 8.14 0.34 -1.41
CA VAL A 145 7.87 0.49 0.02
C VAL A 145 8.93 1.39 0.60
N THR A 146 8.50 2.48 1.22
CA THR A 146 9.38 3.50 1.76
C THR A 146 9.29 3.50 3.27
N HIS A 147 10.42 3.21 3.92
CA HIS A 147 10.65 3.41 5.35
C HIS A 147 11.93 4.24 5.49
N GLU A 148 11.76 5.57 5.47
CA GLU A 148 12.81 6.58 5.32
C GLU A 148 13.57 6.53 3.99
N HIS A 149 13.79 5.33 3.44
CA HIS A 149 14.38 5.03 2.15
C HIS A 149 13.44 4.14 1.34
N SER A 150 13.37 4.37 0.03
CA SER A 150 12.53 3.61 -0.89
C SER A 150 13.18 2.28 -1.28
N ASP A 151 12.47 1.18 -1.09
CA ASP A 151 12.82 -0.14 -1.60
C ASP A 151 11.87 -0.50 -2.74
N TRP A 152 12.42 -0.78 -3.91
CA TRP A 152 11.68 -0.95 -5.15
C TRP A 152 11.84 -2.34 -5.73
N SER A 153 10.72 -2.97 -6.09
CA SER A 153 10.68 -4.20 -6.87
C SER A 153 9.76 -4.06 -8.07
N VAL A 154 10.12 -4.74 -9.15
CA VAL A 154 9.35 -4.79 -10.40
C VAL A 154 9.20 -6.22 -10.88
N LEU A 155 8.06 -6.51 -11.50
CA LEU A 155 7.81 -7.71 -12.28
C LEU A 155 7.47 -7.29 -13.72
N PRO A 156 8.12 -7.85 -14.75
CA PRO A 156 7.68 -7.63 -16.13
C PRO A 156 6.22 -8.04 -16.32
N ALA A 157 5.44 -7.21 -17.02
CA ALA A 157 4.05 -7.48 -17.33
C ALA A 157 3.82 -7.42 -18.84
N ALA A 158 2.72 -8.01 -19.31
CA ALA A 158 2.20 -7.73 -20.64
C ALA A 158 1.68 -6.29 -20.70
N ASP A 159 1.68 -5.68 -21.88
CA ASP A 159 1.06 -4.37 -22.07
C ASP A 159 -0.46 -4.54 -22.07
N LEU A 160 -1.07 -4.21 -20.93
CA LEU A 160 -2.49 -4.37 -20.70
C LEU A 160 -3.16 -3.00 -20.60
N SER A 161 -4.37 -2.88 -21.14
CA SER A 161 -5.15 -1.65 -20.98
C SER A 161 -5.65 -1.47 -19.55
N GLU A 162 -5.94 -2.56 -18.84
CA GLU A 162 -6.45 -2.57 -17.47
C GLU A 162 -5.72 -3.60 -16.61
N VAL A 163 -5.44 -3.27 -15.35
CA VAL A 163 -4.86 -4.17 -14.35
C VAL A 163 -5.56 -3.95 -13.00
N THR A 164 -5.83 -5.02 -12.25
CA THR A 164 -6.33 -4.90 -10.87
C THR A 164 -5.19 -5.03 -9.88
N PHE A 165 -5.08 -4.09 -8.95
CA PHE A 165 -4.14 -4.16 -7.81
C PHE A 165 -4.90 -4.38 -6.51
N ARG A 166 -4.25 -5.07 -5.56
CA ARG A 166 -4.75 -5.25 -4.20
C ARG A 166 -3.62 -5.15 -3.19
N VAL A 167 -3.86 -4.43 -2.11
CA VAL A 167 -3.03 -4.44 -0.91
C VAL A 167 -3.84 -4.96 0.28
N ILE A 168 -3.25 -5.86 1.05
CA ILE A 168 -3.77 -6.29 2.35
C ILE A 168 -2.81 -5.75 3.40
N ARG A 169 -3.32 -4.95 4.34
CA ARG A 169 -2.60 -4.54 5.53
C ARG A 169 -3.07 -5.39 6.71
N ARG A 170 -2.18 -6.20 7.26
CA ARG A 170 -2.47 -7.13 8.37
C ARG A 170 -1.26 -7.21 9.30
N GLY A 171 -1.46 -6.97 10.60
CA GLY A 171 -0.37 -6.89 11.57
C GLY A 171 0.67 -5.84 11.16
N ASP A 172 1.91 -6.28 11.02
CA ASP A 172 3.06 -5.49 10.61
C ASP A 172 3.40 -5.62 9.12
N ALA A 173 2.48 -6.10 8.30
CA ALA A 173 2.74 -6.42 6.89
C ALA A 173 1.80 -5.71 5.91
N LEU A 174 2.38 -5.30 4.78
CA LEU A 174 1.67 -5.05 3.53
C LEU A 174 1.90 -6.24 2.60
N ILE A 175 0.81 -6.82 2.08
CA ILE A 175 0.82 -7.93 1.13
C ILE A 175 0.19 -7.44 -0.17
N VAL A 176 1.00 -7.34 -1.21
CA VAL A 176 0.64 -6.65 -2.46
C VAL A 176 0.49 -7.66 -3.59
N HIS A 177 -0.59 -7.53 -4.35
CA HIS A 177 -0.90 -8.38 -5.48
C HIS A 177 -1.34 -7.58 -6.70
N ALA A 178 -1.18 -8.20 -7.87
CA ALA A 178 -1.81 -7.76 -9.12
C ALA A 178 -2.42 -8.93 -9.88
N ARG A 179 -3.36 -8.63 -10.77
CA ARG A 179 -3.88 -9.57 -11.77
C ARG A 179 -4.36 -8.82 -13.01
N PRO A 180 -4.26 -9.43 -14.21
CA PRO A 180 -4.69 -8.82 -15.46
C PRO A 180 -6.22 -8.73 -15.57
N ASP A 181 -6.94 -9.69 -14.98
CA ASP A 181 -8.40 -9.78 -15.07
C ASP A 181 -8.98 -10.56 -13.87
N ARG A 182 -10.30 -10.68 -13.79
CA ARG A 182 -10.99 -11.34 -12.67
C ARG A 182 -10.83 -12.86 -12.63
N ALA A 183 -10.64 -13.51 -13.77
CA ALA A 183 -10.51 -14.96 -13.90
C ALA A 183 -9.08 -15.45 -13.59
N THR A 184 -8.09 -14.58 -13.77
CA THR A 184 -6.70 -14.88 -13.49
C THR A 184 -6.40 -14.85 -11.97
N PRO A 185 -5.68 -15.84 -11.42
CA PRO A 185 -5.20 -15.81 -10.04
C PRO A 185 -4.35 -14.56 -9.75
N TRP A 186 -4.35 -14.14 -8.48
CA TRP A 186 -3.49 -13.06 -8.03
C TRP A 186 -2.02 -13.47 -8.09
N THR A 187 -1.19 -12.58 -8.63
CA THR A 187 0.26 -12.67 -8.54
C THR A 187 0.72 -11.90 -7.30
N LEU A 188 1.45 -12.56 -6.39
CA LEU A 188 2.08 -11.90 -5.25
C LEU A 188 3.27 -11.06 -5.76
N LEU A 189 3.24 -9.75 -5.50
CA LEU A 189 4.31 -8.82 -5.89
C LEU A 189 5.27 -8.56 -4.73
N ARG A 190 4.72 -8.42 -3.52
CA ARG A 190 5.50 -8.01 -2.34
C ARG A 190 4.85 -8.48 -1.05
N VAL A 191 5.68 -8.90 -0.11
CA VAL A 191 5.38 -8.88 1.33
C VAL A 191 6.42 -7.96 1.94
N ALA A 192 5.98 -6.91 2.64
CA ALA A 192 6.89 -5.94 3.22
C ALA A 192 6.43 -5.48 4.61
N TYR A 193 7.41 -5.14 5.44
CA TYR A 193 7.16 -4.56 6.75
C TYR A 193 6.48 -3.19 6.62
N PHE A 194 5.46 -2.97 7.44
CA PHE A 194 4.82 -1.68 7.66
C PHE A 194 4.32 -1.62 9.11
N PRO A 195 4.71 -0.62 9.92
CA PRO A 195 4.48 -0.67 11.36
C PRO A 195 3.01 -0.93 11.74
N ALA A 196 2.81 -1.90 12.63
CA ALA A 196 1.49 -2.24 13.14
C ALA A 196 0.86 -1.04 13.88
N GLY A 197 -0.43 -0.81 13.65
CA GLY A 197 -1.18 0.27 14.32
C GLY A 197 -0.83 1.71 13.87
N LEU A 198 0.18 1.91 13.02
CA LEU A 198 0.51 3.24 12.48
C LEU A 198 -0.68 3.78 11.66
N PRO A 199 -1.30 4.91 12.03
CA PRO A 199 -2.38 5.49 11.24
C PRO A 199 -1.93 5.72 9.80
N ALA A 200 -2.73 5.29 8.83
CA ALA A 200 -2.42 5.46 7.43
C ALA A 200 -3.69 5.75 6.64
N GLN A 201 -3.49 6.44 5.53
CA GLN A 201 -4.49 6.62 4.50
C GLN A 201 -4.26 5.61 3.37
N VAL A 202 -5.31 5.31 2.63
CA VAL A 202 -5.25 4.47 1.42
C VAL A 202 -6.08 5.08 0.31
N GLY A 203 -5.66 4.86 -0.93
CA GLY A 203 -6.43 5.23 -2.10
C GLY A 203 -5.61 5.06 -3.38
N VAL A 204 -5.91 5.88 -4.38
CA VAL A 204 -5.32 5.79 -5.72
C VAL A 204 -4.20 6.80 -5.91
N MET A 205 -3.26 6.50 -6.80
CA MET A 205 -2.12 7.35 -7.10
C MET A 205 -1.79 7.33 -8.59
N ALA A 206 -1.38 8.48 -9.13
CA ALA A 206 -0.82 8.64 -10.47
C ALA A 206 0.40 9.59 -10.49
N CYS A 207 1.41 9.27 -11.30
CA CYS A 207 2.64 10.06 -11.48
C CYS A 207 3.06 10.11 -12.95
N SER A 208 3.71 11.22 -13.33
CA SER A 208 4.39 11.37 -14.63
C SER A 208 5.69 12.18 -14.46
N PRO A 209 6.82 11.52 -14.15
CA PRO A 209 8.09 12.19 -13.87
C PRO A 209 8.70 12.92 -15.07
N GLU A 210 8.52 12.42 -16.29
CA GLU A 210 9.19 12.98 -17.48
C GLU A 210 8.27 13.82 -18.39
N ARG A 211 6.97 13.86 -18.11
CA ARG A 211 5.98 14.60 -18.91
C ARG A 211 4.79 15.04 -18.09
N GLU A 212 3.90 15.80 -18.71
CA GLU A 212 2.52 16.02 -18.24
C GLU A 212 1.52 15.22 -19.07
N GLY A 213 0.27 15.22 -18.64
CA GLY A 213 -0.84 14.73 -19.46
C GLY A 213 -1.02 13.23 -19.44
N PHE A 214 -0.44 12.49 -18.49
CA PHE A 214 -0.71 11.06 -18.37
C PHE A 214 -2.15 10.88 -17.88
N ARG A 215 -2.96 10.21 -18.70
CA ARG A 215 -4.38 9.95 -18.44
C ARG A 215 -4.56 8.54 -17.90
N VAL A 216 -5.25 8.45 -16.78
CA VAL A 216 -5.58 7.19 -16.13
C VAL A 216 -6.97 7.24 -15.52
N THR A 217 -7.67 6.12 -15.62
CA THR A 217 -9.00 5.91 -15.06
C THR A 217 -8.94 4.84 -13.97
N PHE A 218 -9.53 5.13 -12.83
CA PHE A 218 -9.66 4.21 -11.70
C PHE A 218 -11.11 3.77 -11.56
N HIS A 219 -11.33 2.46 -11.50
CA HIS A 219 -12.65 1.88 -11.26
C HIS A 219 -12.67 1.11 -9.94
N ASP A 220 -13.83 1.14 -9.28
CA ASP A 220 -14.16 0.28 -8.15
C ASP A 220 -13.10 0.28 -7.04
N LEU A 221 -12.66 1.47 -6.58
CA LEU A 221 -11.87 1.51 -5.35
C LEU A 221 -12.71 0.92 -4.21
N MET A 222 -12.23 -0.18 -3.63
CA MET A 222 -12.87 -0.85 -2.52
C MET A 222 -11.89 -0.91 -1.35
N ILE A 223 -12.38 -0.57 -0.16
CA ILE A 223 -11.67 -0.74 1.11
C ILE A 223 -12.60 -1.58 1.99
N THR A 224 -12.15 -2.78 2.36
CA THR A 224 -12.94 -3.76 3.11
C THR A 224 -12.17 -4.24 4.34
N ASP A 225 -12.82 -5.11 5.11
CA ASP A 225 -12.15 -5.86 6.16
C ASP A 225 -10.91 -6.61 5.63
N VAL A 226 -9.96 -6.83 6.53
CA VAL A 226 -8.71 -7.52 6.24
C VAL A 226 -8.97 -8.97 5.84
N ASP A 227 -8.29 -9.42 4.77
CA ASP A 227 -8.30 -10.83 4.38
C ASP A 227 -7.36 -11.62 5.32
N CYS A 228 -7.96 -12.46 6.16
CA CYS A 228 -7.26 -13.27 7.16
C CYS A 228 -6.78 -14.63 6.65
N ARG A 229 -6.96 -14.96 5.37
CA ARG A 229 -6.47 -16.24 4.82
C ARG A 229 -4.95 -16.36 4.93
N PRO A 230 -4.41 -17.59 5.04
CA PRO A 230 -2.98 -17.85 4.95
C PRO A 230 -2.35 -17.26 3.68
N LEU A 231 -1.10 -16.81 3.76
CA LEU A 231 -0.43 -16.13 2.63
C LEU A 231 -0.47 -16.91 1.31
N HIS A 232 -0.28 -18.23 1.36
CA HIS A 232 -0.29 -19.09 0.17
C HIS A 232 -1.68 -19.29 -0.45
N GLU A 233 -2.76 -18.92 0.26
CA GLU A 233 -4.14 -18.97 -0.25
C GLU A 233 -4.60 -17.63 -0.84
N LEU A 234 -3.89 -16.53 -0.55
CA LEU A 234 -4.24 -15.19 -1.05
C LEU A 234 -4.09 -15.05 -2.57
N VAL A 235 -3.47 -16.02 -3.24
CA VAL A 235 -3.38 -16.06 -4.70
C VAL A 235 -4.72 -16.40 -5.38
N GLN A 236 -5.66 -16.99 -4.65
CA GLN A 236 -6.95 -17.38 -5.22
C GLN A 236 -7.91 -16.18 -5.31
N PRO A 237 -8.75 -16.11 -6.36
CA PRO A 237 -9.84 -15.15 -6.42
C PRO A 237 -10.69 -15.25 -5.14
N SER A 238 -11.04 -14.09 -4.57
CA SER A 238 -12.03 -13.98 -3.49
C SER A 238 -13.45 -14.00 -4.04
#